data_AF-A0A7S0E9V9-F1
#
_entry.id   AF-A0A7S0E9V9-F1
#
_cell.length_a   1.000
_cell.length_b   1.000
_cell.length_c   1.000
_cell.angle_alpha   90.00
_cell.angle_beta   90.00
_cell.angle_gamma   90.00
#
_symmetry.space_group_name_H-M   'P 1'
#
loop_
_entity.id
_entity.type
_entity.pdbx_description
1 polymer ?
#
loop_
_entity_poly.entity_id
_entity_poly.type
_entity_poly.pdbx_seq_one_letter_code
_entity_poly.pdbx_strand_id
1 'polypeptide(L)'
;RFLNLPTTDLATAAPLVLAFSEFDDSPEAWARYDKLSFLDLCMKLGVSKRTYDEVFEPMVLTGLFAPGNQCSAAAALGMAYFFVLKHQTSFDVKWCKGNVGEKIFQPWVEQMKQRGVTFLPSTRATGFVTAAQRAGESGGAA
;
A
#
# COMPACT_ATOMS: atom_id res chain seq x y z
N ARG A 1 20.48 16.30 -11.20
CA ARG A 1 19.36 17.20 -11.60
C ARG A 1 18.05 16.84 -10.87
N PHE A 2 18.11 16.12 -9.74
CA PHE A 2 16.99 15.39 -9.14
C PHE A 2 16.42 16.08 -7.90
N LEU A 3 16.35 17.43 -7.92
CA LEU A 3 15.61 18.37 -7.06
C LEU A 3 16.42 19.67 -6.98
N ASN A 4 16.11 20.63 -7.86
CA ASN A 4 16.48 22.04 -7.66
C ASN A 4 15.31 22.73 -6.92
N LEU A 5 14.88 22.13 -5.81
CA LEU A 5 13.80 22.69 -5.01
C LEU A 5 14.40 23.72 -4.03
N PRO A 6 13.90 24.96 -3.98
CA PRO A 6 14.31 25.92 -2.97
C PRO A 6 14.13 25.36 -1.56
N THR A 7 15.05 25.67 -0.65
CA THR A 7 14.95 25.24 0.77
C THR A 7 13.67 25.74 1.43
N THR A 8 13.16 26.90 1.00
CA THR A 8 11.88 27.48 1.43
C THR A 8 10.69 26.61 1.03
N ASP A 9 10.71 26.03 -0.18
CA ASP A 9 9.67 25.12 -0.65
C ASP A 9 9.73 23.79 0.12
N LEU A 10 10.93 23.27 0.36
CA LEU A 10 11.11 22.05 1.16
C LEU A 10 10.62 22.24 2.61
N ALA A 11 10.86 23.41 3.21
CA ALA A 11 10.42 23.72 4.56
C ALA A 11 8.89 23.66 4.72
N THR A 12 8.12 23.88 3.64
CA THR A 12 6.65 23.75 3.68
C THR A 12 6.16 22.33 3.97
N ALA A 13 7.01 21.31 3.78
CA ALA A 13 6.69 19.92 4.10
C ALA A 13 6.90 19.57 5.58
N ALA A 14 7.49 20.46 6.39
CA ALA A 14 7.78 20.17 7.80
C ALA A 14 6.57 19.69 8.62
N PRO A 15 5.34 20.23 8.45
CA PRO A 15 4.16 19.75 9.18
C PRO A 15 3.77 18.30 8.85
N LEU A 16 4.16 17.76 7.69
CA LEU A 16 3.90 16.36 7.37
C LEU A 16 4.65 15.40 8.30
N VAL A 17 5.76 15.81 8.90
CA VAL A 17 6.49 14.99 9.88
C VAL A 17 5.61 14.65 11.08
N LEU A 18 4.78 15.60 11.52
CA LEU A 18 3.81 15.34 12.59
C LEU A 18 2.72 14.37 12.12
N ALA A 19 2.18 14.56 10.92
CA ALA A 19 1.21 13.65 10.34
C ALA A 19 1.76 12.21 10.22
N PHE A 20 3.04 12.05 9.87
CA PHE A 20 3.73 10.76 9.86
C PHE A 20 3.85 10.12 11.24
N SER A 21 4.00 10.92 12.30
CA SER A 21 4.04 10.37 13.67
C SER A 21 2.65 9.95 14.13
N GLU A 22 1.61 10.73 13.78
CA GLU A 22 0.28 10.55 14.36
C GLU A 22 -0.60 9.52 13.64
N PHE A 23 -0.38 9.26 12.34
CA PHE A 23 -1.39 8.56 11.54
C PHE A 23 -1.61 7.10 11.93
N ASP A 24 -0.61 6.45 12.53
CA ASP A 24 -0.64 5.03 12.92
C ASP A 24 -0.70 4.84 14.45
N ASP A 25 -0.94 5.91 15.21
CA ASP A 25 -0.99 5.87 16.68
C ASP A 25 -2.22 5.11 17.23
N SER A 26 -3.33 5.10 16.48
CA SER A 26 -4.56 4.39 16.84
C SER A 26 -5.46 4.12 15.63
N PRO A 27 -6.42 3.17 15.70
CA PRO A 27 -7.41 2.96 14.64
C PRO A 27 -8.22 4.21 14.30
N GLU A 28 -8.53 5.05 15.30
CA GLU A 28 -9.24 6.31 15.14
C GLU A 28 -8.38 7.36 14.43
N ALA A 29 -7.09 7.42 14.78
CA ALA A 29 -6.13 8.30 14.09
C ALA A 29 -6.00 7.89 12.62
N TRP A 30 -5.83 6.60 12.35
CA TRP A 30 -5.77 6.05 10.99
C TRP A 30 -7.03 6.41 10.21
N ALA A 31 -8.22 6.16 10.78
CA ALA A 31 -9.50 6.46 10.14
C ALA A 31 -9.73 7.96 9.88
N ARG A 32 -9.11 8.85 10.65
CA ARG A 32 -9.14 10.30 10.42
C ARG A 32 -8.36 10.67 9.16
N TYR A 33 -7.18 10.09 8.97
CA TYR A 33 -6.36 10.32 7.78
C TYR A 33 -6.90 9.57 6.55
N ASP A 34 -7.54 8.42 6.75
CA ASP A 34 -8.07 7.62 5.64
C ASP A 34 -9.22 8.30 4.88
N LYS A 35 -10.00 9.13 5.58
CA LYS A 35 -11.11 9.90 5.01
C LYS A 35 -10.69 11.10 4.15
N LEU A 36 -9.40 11.44 4.13
CA LEU A 36 -8.85 12.56 3.38
C LEU A 36 -8.04 12.04 2.21
N SER A 37 -8.07 12.76 1.08
CA SER A 37 -7.06 12.50 0.06
C SER A 37 -5.70 13.00 0.54
N PHE A 38 -4.62 12.41 0.03
CA PHE A 38 -3.27 12.88 0.36
C PHE A 38 -3.02 14.31 -0.13
N LEU A 39 -3.57 14.67 -1.31
CA LEU A 39 -3.55 16.05 -1.79
C LEU A 39 -4.19 17.01 -0.78
N ASP A 40 -5.40 16.70 -0.30
CA ASP A 40 -6.12 17.56 0.65
C ASP A 40 -5.33 17.70 1.96
N LEU A 41 -4.69 16.63 2.43
CA LEU A 41 -3.80 16.70 3.58
C LEU A 41 -2.63 17.66 3.34
N CYS A 42 -1.92 17.51 2.22
CA CYS A 42 -0.79 18.39 1.87
C CYS A 42 -1.21 19.86 1.79
N MET A 43 -2.33 20.15 1.13
CA MET A 43 -2.85 21.52 1.01
C MET A 43 -3.27 22.09 2.37
N LYS A 44 -3.95 21.29 3.20
CA LYS A 44 -4.35 21.69 4.57
C LYS A 44 -3.15 21.99 5.46
N LEU A 45 -2.04 21.28 5.28
CA LEU A 45 -0.80 21.47 6.02
C LEU A 45 0.11 22.57 5.45
N GLY A 46 -0.31 23.24 4.37
CA GLY A 46 0.42 24.36 3.78
C GLY A 46 1.62 23.95 2.92
N VAL A 47 1.66 22.70 2.46
CA VAL A 47 2.68 22.23 1.51
C VAL A 47 2.53 23.03 0.22
N SER A 48 3.64 23.60 -0.28
CA SER A 48 3.59 24.38 -1.52
C SER A 48 3.19 23.49 -2.69
N LYS A 49 2.44 24.06 -3.65
CA LYS A 49 2.03 23.34 -4.86
C LYS A 49 3.24 22.75 -5.60
N ARG A 50 4.35 23.48 -5.63
CA ARG A 50 5.60 23.03 -6.26
C ARG A 50 6.20 21.82 -5.55
N THR A 51 6.26 21.86 -4.21
CA THR A 51 6.71 20.71 -3.42
C THR A 51 5.79 19.51 -3.62
N TYR A 52 4.48 19.73 -3.68
CA TYR A 52 3.54 18.65 -4.00
C TYR A 52 3.81 18.05 -5.38
N ASP A 53 3.84 18.86 -6.43
CA ASP A 53 3.96 18.39 -7.82
C ASP A 53 5.33 17.75 -8.13
N GLU A 54 6.43 18.29 -7.58
CA GLU A 54 7.79 17.83 -7.89
C GLU A 54 8.29 16.71 -6.97
N VAL A 55 7.74 16.59 -5.75
CA VAL A 55 8.19 15.60 -4.75
C VAL A 55 7.12 14.56 -4.48
N PHE A 56 5.96 14.99 -4.01
CA PHE A 56 4.96 14.10 -3.43
C PHE A 56 4.13 13.35 -4.48
N GLU A 57 3.65 14.03 -5.50
CA GLU A 57 2.83 13.41 -6.56
C GLU A 57 3.59 12.29 -7.29
N PRO A 58 4.86 12.46 -7.74
CA PRO A 58 5.62 11.37 -8.35
C PRO A 58 5.86 10.19 -7.41
N MET A 59 6.06 10.45 -6.11
CA MET A 59 6.21 9.40 -5.10
C MET A 59 4.92 8.60 -4.94
N VAL A 60 3.77 9.26 -4.82
CA VAL A 60 2.48 8.61 -4.65
C VAL A 60 2.07 7.83 -5.90
N LEU A 61 2.25 8.42 -7.08
CA LEU A 61 2.02 7.74 -8.35
C LEU A 61 2.86 6.46 -8.49
N THR A 62 4.11 6.49 -8.03
CA THR A 62 5.01 5.33 -8.11
C THR A 62 4.70 4.29 -7.03
N GLY A 63 4.41 4.73 -5.81
CA GLY A 63 4.20 3.85 -4.67
C GLY A 63 2.81 3.20 -4.63
N LEU A 64 1.78 3.94 -5.03
CA LEU A 64 0.38 3.52 -4.94
C LEU A 64 -0.31 3.36 -6.30
N PHE A 65 0.37 3.68 -7.41
CA PHE A 65 -0.18 3.58 -8.78
C PHE A 65 -1.47 4.40 -9.00
N ALA A 66 -1.66 5.47 -8.22
CA ALA A 66 -2.79 6.39 -8.32
C ALA A 66 -2.36 7.81 -7.92
N PRO A 67 -3.04 8.86 -8.42
CA PRO A 67 -2.72 10.25 -8.08
C PRO A 67 -3.10 10.56 -6.62
N GLY A 68 -2.42 11.52 -5.99
CA GLY A 68 -2.61 11.79 -4.56
C GLY A 68 -3.98 12.35 -4.18
N ASN A 69 -4.77 12.84 -5.14
CA ASN A 69 -6.17 13.20 -4.94
C ASN A 69 -7.14 12.00 -4.94
N GLN A 70 -6.67 10.81 -5.35
CA GLN A 70 -7.42 9.55 -5.33
C GLN A 70 -6.90 8.58 -4.26
N CYS A 71 -5.75 8.86 -3.68
CA CYS A 71 -5.19 8.08 -2.58
C CYS A 71 -5.62 8.63 -1.23
N SER A 72 -6.07 7.73 -0.35
CA SER A 72 -6.23 8.00 1.08
C SER A 72 -4.90 8.53 1.66
N ALA A 73 -4.97 9.55 2.52
CA ALA A 73 -3.79 10.13 3.14
C ALA A 73 -3.12 9.11 4.07
N ALA A 74 -3.88 8.24 4.74
CA ALA A 74 -3.33 7.16 5.55
C ALA A 74 -2.51 6.17 4.69
N ALA A 75 -3.02 5.78 3.52
CA ALA A 75 -2.29 4.91 2.60
C ALA A 75 -0.99 5.57 2.07
N ALA A 76 -1.05 6.85 1.72
CA ALA A 76 0.10 7.60 1.22
C ALA A 76 1.16 7.85 2.31
N LEU A 77 0.76 8.17 3.54
CA LEU A 77 1.67 8.29 4.69
C LEU A 77 2.28 6.94 5.06
N GLY A 78 1.49 5.87 5.06
CA GLY A 78 1.97 4.51 5.29
C GLY A 78 3.02 4.08 4.27
N MET A 79 2.80 4.40 2.98
CA MET A 79 3.80 4.21 1.93
C MET A 79 5.03 5.07 2.22
N ALA A 80 4.88 6.38 2.37
CA ALA A 80 6.01 7.30 2.48
C ALA A 80 6.86 7.08 3.75
N TYR A 81 6.31 6.51 4.83
CA TYR A 81 7.08 6.09 6.01
C TYR A 81 8.27 5.18 5.65
N PHE A 82 8.05 4.21 4.75
CA PHE A 82 9.08 3.27 4.31
C PHE A 82 10.10 3.89 3.35
N PHE A 83 9.71 4.91 2.59
CA PHE A 83 10.58 5.56 1.60
C PHE A 83 11.39 6.73 2.19
N VAL A 84 10.86 7.43 3.18
CA VAL A 84 11.41 8.71 3.66
C VAL A 84 12.02 8.62 5.05
N LEU A 85 11.37 7.94 6.01
CA LEU A 85 11.68 8.14 7.44
C LEU A 85 12.46 7.00 8.10
N LYS A 86 12.31 5.75 7.65
CA LYS A 86 12.85 4.61 8.40
C LYS A 86 14.39 4.58 8.41
N HIS A 87 15.05 4.42 7.26
CA HIS A 87 16.50 4.64 7.02
C HIS A 87 16.73 4.62 5.48
N GLN A 88 17.73 5.31 4.93
CA GLN A 88 18.01 5.27 3.48
C GLN A 88 18.26 3.85 2.93
N THR A 89 18.76 2.94 3.77
CA THR A 89 18.94 1.51 3.43
C THR A 89 17.68 0.67 3.61
N SER A 90 16.59 1.23 4.16
CA SER A 90 15.31 0.53 4.30
C SER A 90 14.60 0.35 2.97
N PHE A 91 14.95 1.17 1.98
CA PHE A 91 14.45 1.06 0.61
C PHE A 91 15.47 0.35 -0.29
N ASP A 92 15.68 -0.94 -0.03
CA ASP A 92 16.55 -1.82 -0.82
C ASP A 92 15.72 -2.53 -1.91
N VAL A 93 15.30 -1.78 -2.93
CA VAL A 93 14.60 -2.36 -4.08
C VAL A 93 15.57 -3.24 -4.85
N LYS A 94 15.36 -4.55 -4.73
CA LYS A 94 16.10 -5.55 -5.51
C LYS A 94 15.25 -6.05 -6.65
N TRP A 95 15.83 -6.01 -7.84
CA TRP A 95 15.26 -6.66 -9.00
C TRP A 95 15.51 -8.16 -8.93
N CYS A 96 14.45 -8.96 -9.09
CA CYS A 96 14.57 -10.40 -9.18
C CYS A 96 15.45 -10.76 -10.39
N LYS A 97 16.47 -11.58 -10.18
CA LYS A 97 17.32 -12.10 -11.26
C LYS A 97 16.65 -13.34 -11.88
N GLY A 98 15.84 -13.12 -12.91
CA GLY A 98 15.12 -14.16 -13.66
C GLY A 98 13.61 -14.05 -13.52
N ASN A 99 12.90 -15.14 -13.83
CA ASN A 99 11.45 -15.18 -13.77
C ASN A 99 10.93 -15.20 -12.32
N VAL A 100 10.01 -14.29 -11.96
CA VAL A 100 9.43 -14.19 -10.61
C VAL A 100 8.65 -15.45 -10.22
N GLY A 101 7.93 -16.06 -11.16
CA GLY A 101 7.23 -17.33 -10.99
C GLY A 101 8.17 -18.43 -10.51
N GLU A 102 9.31 -18.58 -11.17
CA GLU A 102 10.30 -19.60 -10.85
C GLU A 102 11.12 -19.29 -9.59
N LYS A 103 11.51 -18.03 -9.39
CA LYS A 103 12.45 -17.64 -8.33
C LYS A 103 11.77 -17.36 -6.99
N ILE A 104 10.52 -16.93 -6.99
CA ILE A 104 9.78 -16.55 -5.78
C ILE A 104 8.64 -17.51 -5.52
N PHE A 105 7.75 -17.72 -6.49
CA PHE A 105 6.53 -18.49 -6.26
C PHE A 105 6.75 -20.01 -6.24
N GLN A 106 7.56 -20.57 -7.15
CA GLN A 106 7.79 -22.02 -7.20
C GLN A 106 8.39 -22.58 -5.90
N PRO A 107 9.39 -21.96 -5.25
CA PRO A 107 9.91 -22.44 -3.97
C PRO A 107 8.85 -22.49 -2.87
N TRP A 108 7.90 -21.56 -2.88
CA TRP A 108 6.78 -21.57 -1.93
C TRP A 108 5.81 -22.70 -2.22
N VAL A 109 5.46 -22.92 -3.50
CA VAL A 109 4.62 -24.03 -3.94
C VAL A 109 5.21 -25.37 -3.53
N GLU A 110 6.51 -25.59 -3.75
CA GLU A 110 7.17 -26.84 -3.38
C GLU A 110 7.19 -27.07 -1.86
N GLN A 111 7.45 -26.04 -1.06
CA GLN A 111 7.35 -26.14 0.41
C GLN A 111 5.93 -26.48 0.87
N MET A 112 4.90 -25.93 0.24
CA MET A 112 3.51 -26.24 0.56
C MET A 112 3.13 -27.67 0.15
N LYS A 113 3.58 -28.14 -1.02
CA LYS A 113 3.38 -29.53 -1.46
C LYS A 113 4.00 -30.53 -0.49
N GLN A 114 5.22 -30.26 -0.01
CA GLN A 114 5.88 -31.09 1.00
C GLN A 114 5.09 -31.17 2.33
N ARG A 115 4.27 -30.17 2.62
CA ARG A 115 3.36 -30.12 3.77
C ARG A 115 1.98 -30.72 3.49
N GLY A 116 1.79 -31.36 2.33
CA GLY A 116 0.54 -32.02 1.94
C GLY A 116 -0.49 -31.10 1.27
N VAL A 117 -0.13 -29.86 0.90
CA VAL A 117 -1.05 -28.96 0.18
C VAL A 117 -1.21 -29.43 -1.27
N THR A 118 -2.46 -29.60 -1.70
CA THR A 118 -2.80 -29.93 -3.09
C THR A 118 -3.02 -28.64 -3.88
N PHE A 119 -2.29 -28.48 -4.99
CA PHE A 119 -2.46 -27.36 -5.91
C PHE A 119 -3.30 -27.77 -7.11
N LEU A 120 -4.33 -26.98 -7.42
CA LEU A 120 -5.20 -27.17 -8.57
C LEU A 120 -4.98 -26.02 -9.57
N PRO A 121 -3.99 -26.12 -10.48
CA PRO A 121 -3.80 -25.12 -11.52
C PRO A 121 -5.00 -25.10 -12.47
N SER A 122 -5.15 -23.99 -13.21
CA SER A 122 -6.25 -23.83 -14.18
C SER A 122 -7.66 -24.00 -13.60
N THR A 123 -7.80 -23.86 -12.28
CA THR A 123 -9.08 -24.01 -11.58
C THR A 123 -9.55 -22.66 -11.08
N ARG A 124 -10.74 -22.24 -11.51
CA ARG A 124 -11.36 -20.97 -11.10
C ARG A 124 -12.49 -21.25 -10.10
N ALA A 125 -12.41 -20.66 -8.91
CA ALA A 125 -13.54 -20.66 -7.99
C ALA A 125 -14.69 -19.81 -8.57
N THR A 126 -15.91 -20.34 -8.58
CA THR A 126 -17.10 -19.68 -9.14
C THR A 126 -18.07 -19.18 -8.09
N GLY A 127 -17.90 -19.57 -6.83
CA GLY A 127 -18.75 -19.15 -5.73
C GLY A 127 -18.32 -19.78 -4.40
N PHE A 128 -19.08 -19.45 -3.36
CA PHE A 128 -18.89 -19.99 -2.02
C PHE A 128 -20.22 -20.57 -1.54
N VAL A 129 -20.15 -21.68 -0.82
CA VAL A 129 -21.32 -22.27 -0.16
C VAL A 129 -21.16 -22.06 1.33
N THR A 130 -22.11 -21.38 1.95
CA THR A 130 -22.15 -21.16 3.39
C THR A 130 -22.58 -22.44 4.12
N ALA A 131 -22.25 -22.53 5.42
CA ALA A 131 -22.68 -23.67 6.24
C ALA A 131 -24.22 -23.82 6.27
N ALA A 132 -24.95 -22.70 6.29
CA ALA A 132 -26.42 -22.70 6.27
C ALA A 132 -26.99 -23.29 4.96
N GLN A 133 -26.38 -22.98 3.81
CA GLN A 133 -26.80 -23.51 2.51
C GLN A 133 -26.54 -25.03 2.41
N ARG A 134 -25.39 -25.52 2.91
CA ARG A 134 -25.13 -26.97 2.95
C ARG A 134 -26.11 -27.75 3.82
N ALA A 135 -26.58 -27.16 4.92
CA ALA A 135 -27.53 -27.81 5.83
C ALA A 135 -28.96 -27.86 5.26
N GLY A 136 -29.35 -26.88 4.43
CA GLY A 136 -30.67 -26.84 3.78
C GLY A 136 -30.83 -27.86 2.64
N GLU A 137 -29.75 -28.19 1.92
CA GLU A 137 -29.79 -29.17 0.82
C GLU A 137 -30.01 -30.62 1.31
N SER A 138 -29.59 -30.94 2.53
CA SER A 138 -29.82 -32.25 3.15
C SER A 138 -31.28 -32.53 3.59
N GLY A 139 -32.17 -31.52 3.57
CA GLY A 139 -33.56 -31.64 4.00
C GLY A 139 -34.58 -31.92 2.88
N GLY A 140 -34.15 -31.99 1.62
CA GLY A 140 -35.03 -32.10 0.44
C GLY A 140 -35.13 -33.48 -0.20
N ALA A 141 -34.48 -34.50 0.36
CA ALA A 141 -34.57 -35.89 -0.11
C ALA A 141 -35.40 -36.73 0.87
N ALA A 142 -36.72 -36.61 0.80
CA ALA A 142 -37.68 -37.53 1.39
C ALA A 142 -38.83 -37.76 0.39
#